data_AF-A0A929YEP9-F1
#
_entry.id   AF-A0A929YEP9-F1
#
_cell.length_a   1.000
_cell.length_b   1.000
_cell.length_c   1.000
_cell.angle_alpha   90.00
_cell.angle_beta   90.00
_cell.angle_gamma   90.00
#
_symmetry.space_group_name_H-M   'P 1'
#
loop_
_entity.id
_entity.type
_entity.pdbx_description
1 polymer ?
#
loop_
_entity_poly.entity_id
_entity_poly.type
_entity_poly.pdbx_seq_one_letter_code
_entity_poly.pdbx_strand_id
1 'polypeptide(L)'
;MKYYLAIDIGASSGRHILGWREDERVKTREIYRFHNGVEHLDGHLVWNIDALLQHVKRGISTALSAVDKVSESSRIASLSIDTWGVDYVLMSGDKEVSPVYAYRDSRTEIVIPKVHA
;
A
#
# COMPACT_ATOMS: atom_id res chain seq x y z
N MET A 1 -19.90 7.86 14.68
CA MET A 1 -18.60 8.59 14.72
C MET A 1 -17.86 8.46 13.37
N LYS A 2 -17.06 9.44 12.95
CA LYS A 2 -16.31 9.38 11.68
C LYS A 2 -14.89 8.85 11.91
N TYR A 3 -14.52 7.85 11.13
CA TYR A 3 -13.17 7.30 11.05
C TYR A 3 -12.56 7.58 9.68
N TYR A 4 -11.24 7.56 9.59
CA TYR A 4 -10.46 7.73 8.37
C TYR A 4 -9.44 6.60 8.30
N LEU A 5 -9.25 6.01 7.12
CA LEU A 5 -8.34 4.89 6.94
C LEU A 5 -7.10 5.33 6.15
N ALA A 6 -5.95 5.34 6.79
CA ALA A 6 -4.67 5.50 6.12
C ALA A 6 -4.08 4.12 5.80
N ILE A 7 -3.72 3.89 4.55
CA ILE A 7 -3.02 2.69 4.07
C ILE A 7 -1.61 3.14 3.67
N ASP A 8 -0.62 2.70 4.42
CA ASP A 8 0.80 3.06 4.22
C ASP A 8 1.56 1.79 3.84
N ILE A 9 2.10 1.76 2.63
CA ILE A 9 2.80 0.61 2.07
C ILE A 9 4.25 1.00 1.81
N GLY A 10 5.15 0.60 2.70
CA GLY A 10 6.59 0.70 2.50
C GLY A 10 7.17 -0.51 1.78
N ALA A 11 8.43 -0.40 1.35
CA ALA A 11 9.14 -1.45 0.62
C ALA A 11 9.31 -2.78 1.40
N SER A 12 9.22 -2.77 2.74
CA SER A 12 9.40 -3.94 3.60
C SER A 12 8.14 -4.37 4.38
N SER A 13 7.16 -3.49 4.50
CA SER A 13 5.91 -3.75 5.22
C SER A 13 4.84 -2.75 4.80
N GLY A 14 3.58 -3.16 4.91
CA GLY A 14 2.45 -2.25 4.85
C GLY A 14 1.59 -2.31 6.09
N ARG A 15 0.84 -1.23 6.34
CA ARG A 15 -0.04 -1.08 7.49
C ARG A 15 -1.27 -0.28 7.15
N HIS A 16 -2.35 -0.56 7.88
CA HIS A 16 -3.59 0.18 7.82
C HIS A 16 -3.89 0.75 9.19
N ILE A 17 -4.11 2.07 9.25
CA ILE A 17 -4.29 2.82 10.48
C ILE A 17 -5.64 3.53 10.42
N LEU A 18 -6.52 3.23 11.39
CA LEU A 18 -7.71 4.03 11.62
C LEU A 18 -7.34 5.29 12.39
N GLY A 19 -7.80 6.45 11.91
CA GLY A 19 -7.75 7.72 12.61
C GLY A 19 -9.15 8.25 12.91
N TRP A 20 -9.36 8.86 14.08
CA TRP A 20 -10.59 9.57 14.43
C TRP A 20 -10.29 10.73 15.37
N ARG A 21 -11.27 11.61 15.59
CA ARG A 21 -11.18 12.70 16.56
C ARG A 21 -12.03 12.37 17.78
N GLU A 22 -11.45 12.52 18.96
CA GLU A 22 -12.08 12.28 20.26
C GLU A 22 -11.47 13.28 21.26
N ASP A 23 -12.31 13.98 22.03
CA ASP A 23 -11.89 15.01 22.99
C ASP A 23 -10.91 16.03 22.38
N GLU A 24 -11.27 16.52 21.20
CA GLU A 24 -10.48 17.43 20.36
C GLU A 24 -9.12 16.89 19.86
N ARG A 25 -8.72 15.69 20.24
CA ARG A 25 -7.44 15.07 19.87
C ARG A 25 -7.62 14.07 18.75
N VAL A 26 -6.56 13.90 17.95
CA VAL A 26 -6.48 12.80 16.99
C VAL A 26 -6.10 11.53 17.74
N LYS A 27 -6.88 10.48 17.53
CA LYS A 27 -6.60 9.13 18.00
C LYS A 27 -6.31 8.25 16.80
N THR A 28 -5.42 7.29 16.98
CA THR A 28 -5.04 6.34 15.92
C THR A 28 -5.00 4.93 16.46
N ARG A 29 -5.35 3.96 15.61
CA ARG A 29 -5.18 2.54 15.90
C ARG A 29 -4.75 1.81 14.63
N GLU A 30 -3.61 1.14 14.69
CA GLU A 30 -3.22 0.18 13.67
C GLU A 30 -4.16 -1.02 13.72
N ILE A 31 -4.78 -1.36 12.60
CA ILE A 31 -5.77 -2.46 12.52
C ILE A 31 -5.31 -3.63 11.67
N TYR A 32 -4.28 -3.44 10.87
CA TYR A 32 -3.76 -4.47 9.98
C TYR A 32 -2.33 -4.14 9.59
N ARG A 33 -1.48 -5.15 9.59
CA ARG A 33 -0.08 -5.08 9.18
C ARG A 33 0.26 -6.31 8.36
N PHE A 34 1.08 -6.14 7.34
CA PHE A 34 1.56 -7.21 6.49
C PHE A 34 3.02 -6.97 6.09
N HIS A 35 3.72 -8.05 5.76
CA HIS A 35 5.04 -7.97 5.16
C HIS A 35 4.93 -7.59 3.69
N ASN A 36 5.84 -6.73 3.22
CA ASN A 36 6.00 -6.42 1.80
C ASN A 36 7.45 -6.69 1.41
N GLY A 37 7.71 -7.07 0.17
CA GLY A 37 9.06 -7.37 -0.28
C GLY A 37 9.10 -7.66 -1.77
N VAL A 38 10.29 -7.50 -2.33
CA VAL A 38 10.56 -7.86 -3.72
C VAL A 38 10.69 -9.37 -3.86
N GLU A 39 10.21 -9.90 -4.96
CA GLU A 39 10.36 -11.30 -5.35
C GLU A 39 11.40 -11.41 -6.47
N HIS A 40 12.04 -12.57 -6.59
CA HIS A 40 12.93 -12.87 -7.72
C HIS A 40 12.13 -13.59 -8.81
N LEU A 41 12.13 -13.02 -10.01
CA LEU A 41 11.49 -13.61 -11.19
C LEU A 41 12.41 -13.43 -12.41
N ASP A 42 12.82 -14.54 -13.02
CA ASP A 42 13.65 -14.56 -14.24
C ASP A 42 14.89 -13.65 -14.19
N GLY A 43 15.56 -13.63 -13.03
CA GLY A 43 16.77 -12.82 -12.81
C GLY A 43 16.51 -11.37 -12.41
N HIS A 44 15.24 -10.98 -12.25
CA HIS A 44 14.83 -9.63 -11.88
C HIS A 44 14.18 -9.56 -10.50
N LEU A 45 14.26 -8.39 -9.86
CA LEU A 45 13.52 -8.03 -8.66
C LEU A 45 12.19 -7.36 -9.04
N VAL A 46 11.08 -7.95 -8.61
CA VAL A 46 9.74 -7.54 -9.01
C VAL A 46 8.80 -7.42 -7.80
N TRP A 47 7.75 -6.62 -7.93
CA TRP A 47 6.68 -6.50 -6.95
C TRP A 47 5.51 -7.42 -7.28
N ASN A 48 5.04 -8.15 -6.27
CA ASN A 48 3.82 -8.96 -6.38
C ASN A 48 2.57 -8.08 -6.16
N ILE A 49 2.08 -7.50 -7.26
CA ILE A 49 0.92 -6.60 -7.23
C ILE A 49 -0.36 -7.30 -6.77
N ASP A 50 -0.55 -8.57 -7.14
CA ASP A 50 -1.71 -9.35 -6.70
C ASP A 50 -1.73 -9.54 -5.18
N ALA A 51 -0.58 -9.89 -4.59
CA ALA A 51 -0.45 -10.01 -3.14
C ALA A 51 -0.70 -8.67 -2.43
N LEU A 52 -0.15 -7.57 -2.96
CA LEU A 52 -0.41 -6.21 -2.44
C LEU A 52 -1.89 -5.86 -2.48
N LEU A 53 -2.58 -6.11 -3.60
CA LEU A 53 -4.01 -5.87 -3.73
C LEU A 53 -4.84 -6.70 -2.75
N GLN A 54 -4.45 -7.97 -2.51
CA GLN A 54 -5.10 -8.81 -1.50
C GLN A 54 -4.91 -8.24 -0.09
N HIS A 55 -3.72 -7.76 0.26
CA HIS A 55 -3.47 -7.12 1.55
C HIS A 55 -4.28 -5.83 1.73
N VAL A 56 -4.39 -4.99 0.70
CA VAL A 56 -5.24 -3.78 0.72
C VAL A 56 -6.70 -4.15 0.96
N LYS A 57 -7.25 -5.10 0.20
CA LYS A 57 -8.64 -5.56 0.37
C LYS A 57 -8.89 -6.12 1.77
N ARG A 58 -7.97 -6.92 2.29
CA ARG A 58 -8.08 -7.51 3.63
C ARG A 58 -7.99 -6.46 4.73
N GLY A 59 -7.10 -5.48 4.61
CA GLY A 59 -6.97 -4.38 5.55
C GLY A 59 -8.22 -3.49 5.58
N ILE A 60 -8.80 -3.17 4.41
CA ILE A 60 -10.07 -2.44 4.30
C ILE A 60 -11.22 -3.23 4.96
N SER A 61 -11.37 -4.51 4.65
CA SER A 61 -12.41 -5.37 5.27
C SER A 61 -12.26 -5.45 6.80
N THR A 62 -11.01 -5.54 7.28
CA THR A 62 -10.68 -5.52 8.72
C THR A 62 -11.07 -4.19 9.36
N ALA A 63 -10.79 -3.07 8.68
CA ALA A 63 -11.13 -1.74 9.15
C ALA A 63 -12.65 -1.53 9.25
N LEU A 64 -13.39 -1.93 8.21
CA LEU A 64 -14.87 -1.86 8.19
C LEU A 64 -15.45 -2.66 9.35
N SER A 65 -15.06 -3.94 9.48
CA SER A 65 -15.49 -4.82 10.56
C SER A 65 -15.18 -4.26 11.96
N ALA A 66 -14.08 -3.53 12.10
CA ALA A 66 -13.69 -2.93 13.37
C ALA A 66 -14.50 -1.66 13.70
N VAL A 67 -14.97 -0.92 12.71
CA VAL A 67 -15.79 0.29 12.86
C VAL A 67 -17.26 -0.07 13.10
N ASP A 68 -17.79 -1.08 12.41
CA ASP A 68 -19.18 -1.54 12.55
C ASP A 68 -19.50 -2.01 13.98
N LYS A 69 -18.48 -2.57 14.67
CA LYS A 69 -18.59 -3.00 16.07
C LYS A 69 -18.68 -1.85 17.09
N VAL A 70 -18.40 -0.62 16.69
CA VAL A 70 -18.41 0.53 17.60
C VAL A 70 -19.83 1.06 17.81
N SER A 71 -20.56 1.33 16.73
CA SER A 71 -21.97 1.74 16.76
C SER A 71 -22.56 1.71 15.36
N GLU A 72 -23.88 1.62 15.22
CA GLU A 72 -24.58 1.69 13.92
C GLU A 72 -24.33 2.99 13.15
N SER A 73 -23.99 4.07 13.85
CA SER A 73 -23.69 5.39 13.25
C SER A 73 -22.21 5.59 12.92
N SER A 74 -21.36 4.60 13.22
CA SER A 74 -19.93 4.66 12.96
C SER A 74 -19.63 4.29 11.51
N ARG A 75 -18.75 5.06 10.87
CA ARG A 75 -18.38 4.82 9.47
C ARG A 75 -16.97 5.28 9.15
N ILE A 76 -16.37 4.65 8.16
CA ILE A 76 -15.18 5.18 7.48
C ILE A 76 -15.65 6.27 6.51
N ALA A 77 -15.16 7.49 6.68
CA ALA A 77 -15.55 8.64 5.87
C ALA A 77 -14.75 8.77 4.58
N SER A 78 -13.47 8.41 4.61
CA SER A 78 -12.59 8.31 3.46
C SER A 78 -11.42 7.38 3.77
N LEU A 79 -10.70 6.99 2.71
CA LEU A 79 -9.42 6.31 2.81
C LEU A 79 -8.38 7.01 1.92
N SER A 80 -7.10 6.81 2.23
CA SER A 80 -5.96 7.25 1.43
C SER A 80 -4.91 6.16 1.38
N ILE A 81 -4.18 6.08 0.26
CA ILE A 81 -3.06 5.15 0.07
C ILE A 81 -1.80 5.96 -0.16
N ASP A 82 -0.76 5.65 0.59
CA ASP A 82 0.61 6.14 0.44
C ASP A 82 1.53 4.94 0.22
N THR A 83 2.47 5.07 -0.73
CA THR A 83 3.39 4.00 -1.11
C THR A 83 4.82 4.50 -1.12
N TRP A 84 5.78 3.56 -1.18
CA TRP A 84 7.13 3.93 -1.62
C TRP A 84 7.09 4.56 -3.02
N GLY A 85 8.04 5.46 -3.30
CA GLY A 85 8.12 6.18 -4.58
C GLY A 85 8.94 5.45 -5.64
N VAL A 86 9.25 6.15 -6.73
CA VAL A 86 10.06 5.72 -7.90
C VAL A 86 9.39 4.68 -8.79
N ASP A 87 8.84 3.62 -8.21
CA ASP A 87 8.27 2.51 -8.97
C ASP A 87 6.92 2.85 -9.60
N TYR A 88 6.61 2.12 -10.66
CA TYR A 88 5.43 2.34 -11.48
C TYR A 88 4.93 1.02 -12.07
N VAL A 89 3.63 0.96 -12.37
CA VAL A 89 3.00 -0.13 -13.12
C VAL A 89 2.69 0.38 -14.52
N LEU A 90 3.14 -0.34 -15.54
CA LEU A 90 2.76 -0.05 -16.91
C LEU A 90 1.34 -0.58 -17.17
N MET A 91 0.53 0.20 -17.87
CA MET A 91 -0.86 -0.14 -18.19
C MET A 91 -1.07 -0.27 -19.70
N SER A 92 -1.79 -1.30 -20.11
CA SER A 92 -2.31 -1.47 -21.48
C SER A 92 -3.84 -1.46 -21.42
N GLY A 93 -4.42 -0.26 -21.55
CA GLY A 93 -5.82 -0.03 -21.18
C GLY A 93 -6.03 -0.27 -19.69
N ASP A 94 -7.01 -1.12 -19.34
CA ASP A 94 -7.36 -1.46 -17.96
C ASP A 94 -6.55 -2.64 -17.40
N LYS A 95 -5.50 -3.09 -18.09
CA LYS A 95 -4.68 -4.24 -17.67
C LYS A 95 -3.26 -3.82 -17.32
N GLU A 96 -2.77 -4.30 -16.19
CA GLU A 96 -1.37 -4.20 -15.80
C GLU A 96 -0.48 -5.01 -16.75
N VAL A 97 0.69 -4.47 -17.09
CA VAL A 97 1.73 -5.18 -17.82
C VAL A 97 2.76 -5.72 -16.82
N SER A 98 2.91 -7.04 -16.81
CA SER A 98 3.86 -7.75 -15.96
C SER A 98 5.19 -8.07 -16.68
N PRO A 99 6.30 -8.20 -15.94
CA PRO A 99 6.40 -8.01 -14.49
C PRO A 99 6.51 -6.53 -14.07
N VAL A 100 6.16 -6.24 -12.82
CA VAL A 100 6.33 -4.90 -12.23
C VAL A 100 7.68 -4.84 -11.52
N TYR A 101 8.67 -4.22 -12.16
CA TYR A 101 10.03 -4.15 -11.64
C TYR A 101 10.12 -3.29 -10.37
N ALA A 102 10.96 -3.73 -9.44
CA ALA A 102 11.30 -2.95 -8.27
C ALA A 102 12.47 -1.99 -8.55
N TYR A 103 12.51 -0.86 -7.84
CA TYR A 103 13.57 0.14 -7.98
C TYR A 103 14.98 -0.40 -7.68
N ARG A 104 15.07 -1.53 -6.97
CA ARG A 104 16.32 -2.23 -6.64
C ARG A 104 16.80 -3.17 -7.75
N ASP A 105 16.00 -3.39 -8.79
CA ASP A 105 16.39 -4.23 -9.91
C ASP A 105 17.60 -3.62 -10.65
N SER A 106 18.56 -4.47 -11.02
CA SER A 106 19.82 -4.03 -11.63
C SER A 106 19.68 -3.55 -13.08
N ARG A 107 18.47 -3.63 -13.70
CA ARG A 107 18.24 -3.20 -15.10
C ARG A 107 18.63 -1.76 -15.40
N THR A 108 18.68 -0.88 -14.40
CA THR A 108 18.99 0.55 -14.59
C THR A 108 20.46 0.89 -14.38
N GLU A 109 21.29 -0.04 -13.86
CA GLU A 109 22.70 0.23 -13.51
C GLU A 109 23.50 0.74 -14.70
N ILE A 110 23.28 0.18 -15.90
CA ILE A 110 24.00 0.57 -17.13
C ILE A 110 23.63 1.96 -17.66
N VAL A 111 22.52 2.54 -17.18
CA VAL A 111 22.00 3.83 -17.63
C VAL A 111 22.48 4.97 -16.74
N ILE A 112 22.69 4.72 -15.45
CA ILE A 112 23.10 5.73 -14.47
C ILE A 112 24.34 6.54 -14.93
N PRO A 113 25.46 5.93 -15.37
CA PRO A 113 26.62 6.70 -15.82
C PRO A 113 26.36 7.57 -17.05
N LYS A 114 25.37 7.22 -17.88
CA LYS A 114 25.06 7.95 -19.12
C LYS A 114 24.28 9.24 -18.87
N VAL A 115 23.55 9.31 -17.76
CA VAL A 115 22.68 10.47 -17.41
C VAL A 115 23.31 11.41 -16.39
N HIS A 116 24.40 10.98 -15.74
CA HIS A 116 25.18 11.80 -14.80
C HIS A 116 26.40 12.48 -15.43
N ALA A 117 26.61 12.30 -16.74
CA ALA A 117 27.72 12.88 -17.50
C ALA A 117 27.47 14.35 -17.88
#